data_AF-A0A914WHL7-F1
#
_entry.id   AF-A0A914WHL7-F1
#
_cell.length_a   1.000
_cell.length_b   1.000
_cell.length_c   1.000
_cell.angle_alpha   90.00
_cell.angle_beta   90.00
_cell.angle_gamma   90.00
#
_symmetry.space_group_name_H-M   'P 1'
#
loop_
_entity.id
_entity.type
_entity.pdbx_description
1 polymer ?
#
loop_
_entity_poly.entity_id
_entity_poly.type
_entity_poly.pdbx_seq_one_letter_code
_entity_poly.pdbx_strand_id
1 'polypeptide(L)'
;MHTSRRQCFDANNTRFKCCCGIHVKNGALLVSIVTFLTFGIILIDNINYYGNINNGSGNLWSSIAGLTIAGVVCALLLYGVCYARAAFLMPYLIIQGIAITVYTLGTVICFIGVVSDNQLAHDFADKWAYDNGDTSERGVSLIAFFVLLIQLLFQVWFFSVVYRCHVFFRLQCAH
;
A
#
# COMPACT_ATOMS: atom_id res chain seq x y z
N MET A 1 -13.52 -43.21 26.38
CA MET A 1 -12.89 -41.92 26.78
C MET A 1 -12.01 -41.44 25.63
N HIS A 2 -12.55 -40.58 24.75
CA HIS A 2 -11.74 -39.90 23.74
C HIS A 2 -11.09 -38.68 24.39
N THR A 3 -9.78 -38.72 24.55
CA THR A 3 -8.97 -37.55 24.90
C THR A 3 -9.02 -36.58 23.73
N SER A 4 -9.93 -35.61 23.81
CA SER A 4 -9.91 -34.42 22.97
C SER A 4 -8.59 -33.69 23.24
N ARG A 5 -7.58 -33.93 22.39
CA ARG A 5 -6.35 -33.14 22.40
C ARG A 5 -6.76 -31.72 22.10
N ARG A 6 -6.75 -30.84 23.11
CA ARG A 6 -6.64 -29.40 22.89
C ARG A 6 -5.43 -29.24 21.97
N GLN A 7 -5.66 -28.90 20.71
CA GLN A 7 -4.58 -28.49 19.82
C GLN A 7 -4.06 -27.18 20.41
N CYS A 8 -2.98 -27.26 21.20
CA CYS A 8 -2.25 -26.07 21.62
C CYS A 8 -1.92 -25.28 20.35
N PHE A 9 -2.21 -23.99 20.37
CA PHE A 9 -1.88 -23.08 19.28
C PHE A 9 -0.39 -23.21 18.93
N ASP A 10 -0.09 -23.82 17.79
CA ASP A 10 1.28 -23.94 17.29
C ASP A 10 1.64 -22.68 16.51
N ALA A 11 2.33 -21.76 17.18
CA ALA A 11 2.81 -20.51 16.60
C ALA A 11 3.85 -20.73 15.48
N ASN A 12 4.44 -21.92 15.36
CA ASN A 12 5.46 -22.24 14.34
C ASN A 12 4.89 -22.98 13.12
N ASN A 13 3.57 -23.13 13.04
CA ASN A 13 2.92 -23.76 11.89
C ASN A 13 3.29 -22.99 10.59
N THR A 14 3.62 -23.72 9.53
CA THR A 14 4.01 -23.17 8.22
C THR A 14 2.96 -22.24 7.62
N ARG A 15 1.69 -22.38 8.04
CA ARG A 15 0.58 -21.48 7.68
C ARG A 15 0.81 -20.02 8.12
N PHE A 16 1.64 -19.77 9.14
CA PHE A 16 1.94 -18.45 9.68
C PHE A 16 3.33 -17.93 9.28
N LYS A 17 3.86 -18.46 8.17
CA LYS A 17 5.09 -17.97 7.54
C LYS A 17 4.75 -17.19 6.27
N CYS A 18 5.48 -16.10 6.01
CA CYS A 18 5.43 -15.34 4.76
C CYS A 18 6.07 -16.15 3.62
N CYS A 19 5.94 -15.68 2.37
CA CYS A 19 6.52 -16.33 1.19
C CYS A 19 8.04 -16.61 1.30
N CYS A 20 8.75 -15.92 2.18
CA CYS A 20 10.19 -16.09 2.42
C CYS A 20 10.52 -16.96 3.66
N GLY A 21 9.54 -17.66 4.25
CA GLY A 21 9.73 -18.46 5.46
C GLY A 21 9.82 -17.66 6.78
N ILE A 22 9.77 -16.34 6.71
CA ILE A 22 9.80 -15.40 7.84
C ILE A 22 8.47 -15.48 8.62
N HIS A 23 8.51 -15.42 9.95
CA HIS A 23 7.32 -15.36 10.80
C HIS A 23 6.46 -14.14 10.43
N VAL A 24 5.14 -14.33 10.30
CA VAL A 24 4.21 -13.30 9.80
C VAL A 24 4.29 -11.97 10.57
N LYS A 25 4.59 -11.99 11.88
CA LYS A 25 4.85 -10.78 12.67
C LYS A 25 6.04 -9.95 12.13
N ASN A 26 7.16 -10.60 11.80
CA ASN A 26 8.34 -9.92 11.28
C ASN A 26 8.10 -9.40 9.86
N GLY A 27 7.35 -10.15 9.04
CA GLY A 27 6.92 -9.68 7.73
C GLY A 27 6.03 -8.44 7.83
N ALA A 28 5.05 -8.44 8.73
CA ALA A 28 4.20 -7.27 8.96
C ALA A 28 4.99 -6.08 9.52
N LEU A 29 5.97 -6.32 10.38
CA LEU A 29 6.86 -5.26 10.90
C LEU A 29 7.68 -4.62 9.76
N LEU A 30 8.21 -5.42 8.84
CA LEU A 30 8.91 -4.93 7.66
C LEU A 30 7.99 -4.04 6.81
N VAL A 31 6.75 -4.50 6.55
CA VAL A 31 5.76 -3.71 5.81
C VAL A 31 5.45 -2.40 6.51
N SER A 32 5.29 -2.41 7.85
CA SER A 32 5.06 -1.18 8.63
C SER A 32 6.21 -0.19 8.48
N ILE A 33 7.46 -0.65 8.58
CA ILE A 33 8.65 0.19 8.44
C ILE A 33 8.72 0.79 7.04
N VAL A 34 8.55 -0.04 6.00
CA VAL A 34 8.58 0.43 4.60
C VAL A 34 7.47 1.44 4.35
N THR A 35 6.25 1.18 4.81
CA THR A 35 5.11 2.11 4.68
C THR A 35 5.42 3.44 5.37
N PHE A 36 6.03 3.41 6.55
CA PHE A 36 6.40 4.62 7.28
C PHE A 36 7.50 5.43 6.56
N LEU A 37 8.49 4.76 5.98
CA LEU A 37 9.52 5.42 5.15
C LEU A 37 8.91 6.08 3.90
N THR A 38 8.03 5.36 3.20
CA THR A 38 7.32 5.91 2.03
C THR A 38 6.47 7.12 2.41
N PHE A 39 5.77 7.06 3.55
CA PHE A 39 5.03 8.21 4.08
C PHE A 39 5.95 9.41 4.36
N GLY A 40 7.13 9.17 4.95
CA GLY A 40 8.13 10.22 5.19
C GLY A 40 8.60 10.92 3.92
N ILE A 41 8.86 10.15 2.85
CA ILE A 41 9.24 10.71 1.54
C ILE A 41 8.12 11.59 0.98
N ILE A 42 6.88 11.07 0.96
CA ILE A 42 5.70 11.81 0.46
C ILE A 42 5.48 13.10 1.27
N LEU A 43 5.71 13.05 2.58
CA LEU A 43 5.59 14.21 3.45
C LEU A 43 6.64 15.28 3.11
N ILE A 44 7.90 14.89 2.88
CA ILE A 44 8.97 15.82 2.47
C ILE A 44 8.63 16.44 1.10
N ASP A 45 8.18 15.64 0.14
CA ASP A 45 7.80 16.14 -1.19
C ASP A 45 6.65 17.14 -1.12
N ASN A 46 5.63 16.86 -0.29
CA ASN A 46 4.52 17.80 -0.05
C ASN A 46 5.00 19.09 0.61
N ILE A 47 5.90 19.00 1.60
CA ILE A 47 6.47 20.19 2.25
C ILE A 47 7.26 21.03 1.25
N ASN A 48 8.07 20.42 0.40
CA ASN A 48 8.83 21.13 -0.62
C ASN A 48 7.92 21.76 -1.67
N TYR A 49 6.85 21.09 -2.07
CA TYR A 49 5.89 21.59 -3.04
C TYR A 49 5.13 22.82 -2.52
N TYR A 50 4.64 22.76 -1.28
CA TYR A 50 3.88 23.86 -0.66
C TYR A 50 4.77 24.95 -0.04
N GLY A 51 5.99 24.62 0.36
CA GLY A 51 6.95 25.56 0.94
C GLY A 51 7.54 26.53 -0.08
N ASN A 52 7.48 26.21 -1.38
CA ASN A 52 8.17 26.99 -2.41
C ASN A 52 7.35 28.11 -3.05
N ILE A 53 6.00 28.13 -3.05
CA ILE A 53 5.23 29.13 -3.82
C ILE A 53 3.87 29.48 -3.21
N ASN A 54 3.54 30.78 -3.27
CA ASN A 54 2.26 31.52 -3.15
C ASN A 54 1.01 30.93 -3.85
N ASN A 55 0.83 29.60 -3.86
CA ASN A 55 -0.23 28.94 -4.61
C ASN A 55 -1.48 28.68 -3.75
N GLY A 56 -2.60 29.26 -4.19
CA GLY A 56 -3.98 29.12 -3.75
C GLY A 56 -4.32 28.16 -2.59
N SER A 57 -4.94 28.72 -1.55
CA SER A 57 -5.35 28.07 -0.29
C SER A 57 -6.32 26.86 -0.43
N GLY A 58 -6.92 26.64 -1.60
CA GLY A 58 -7.91 25.58 -1.82
C GLY A 58 -7.35 24.14 -1.79
N ASN A 59 -6.12 23.92 -2.26
CA ASN A 59 -5.52 22.58 -2.35
C ASN A 59 -4.70 22.16 -1.12
N LEU A 60 -4.42 23.09 -0.21
CA LEU A 60 -3.65 22.81 1.01
C LEU A 60 -4.44 21.95 1.99
N TRP A 61 -5.72 22.28 2.21
CA TRP A 61 -6.55 21.58 3.20
C TRP A 61 -6.83 20.12 2.85
N SER A 62 -7.10 19.83 1.58
CA SER A 62 -7.29 18.45 1.09
C SER A 62 -6.01 17.62 1.23
N SER A 63 -4.85 18.23 0.96
CA SER A 63 -3.54 17.58 1.08
C SER A 63 -3.17 17.31 2.54
N ILE A 64 -3.38 18.27 3.44
CA ILE A 64 -3.17 18.09 4.89
C ILE A 64 -4.08 17.00 5.44
N ALA A 65 -5.36 16.97 5.04
CA ALA A 65 -6.29 15.94 5.47
C ALA A 65 -5.84 14.55 5.00
N GLY A 66 -5.42 14.41 3.74
CA GLY A 66 -4.86 13.18 3.18
C GLY A 66 -3.61 12.70 3.92
N LEU A 67 -2.65 13.60 4.17
CA LEU A 67 -1.44 13.30 4.94
C LEU A 67 -1.74 12.89 6.38
N THR A 68 -2.71 13.55 7.02
CA THR A 68 -3.13 13.24 8.38
C THR A 68 -3.73 11.83 8.46
N ILE A 69 -4.64 11.50 7.54
CA ILE A 69 -5.25 10.16 7.46
C ILE A 69 -4.16 9.11 7.22
N ALA A 70 -3.26 9.35 6.26
CA ALA A 70 -2.15 8.43 5.97
C ALA A 70 -1.23 8.24 7.18
N GLY A 71 -0.88 9.31 7.89
CA GLY A 71 -0.06 9.27 9.09
C GLY A 71 -0.71 8.48 10.23
N VAL A 72 -2.00 8.70 10.48
CA VAL A 72 -2.78 7.95 11.49
C VAL A 72 -2.79 6.46 11.13
N VAL A 73 -3.02 6.11 9.87
CA VAL A 73 -3.08 4.72 9.42
C VAL A 73 -1.73 4.03 9.55
N CYS A 74 -0.64 4.73 9.22
CA CYS A 74 0.72 4.22 9.42
C CYS A 74 1.02 3.98 10.91
N ALA A 75 0.64 4.92 11.78
CA ALA A 75 0.81 4.80 13.23
C ALA A 75 0.00 3.63 13.79
N LEU A 76 -1.25 3.46 13.38
CA LEU A 76 -2.11 2.34 13.78
C LEU A 76 -1.57 1.00 13.30
N LEU A 77 -1.04 0.93 12.08
CA LEU A 77 -0.39 -0.28 11.57
C LEU A 77 0.84 -0.64 12.42
N LEU A 78 1.74 0.31 12.66
CA LEU A 78 2.95 0.07 13.45
C LEU A 78 2.60 -0.34 14.88
N TYR A 79 1.69 0.40 15.52
CA TYR A 79 1.20 0.10 16.87
C TYR A 79 0.55 -1.28 16.94
N GLY A 80 -0.35 -1.60 16.00
CA GLY A 80 -1.04 -2.88 15.93
C GLY A 80 -0.10 -4.07 15.77
N VAL A 81 0.95 -3.92 14.97
CA VAL A 81 1.97 -4.97 14.76
C VAL A 81 2.87 -5.13 16.00
N CYS A 82 3.33 -4.03 16.60
CA CYS A 82 4.19 -4.07 17.79
C CYS A 82 3.49 -4.71 19.00
N TYR A 83 2.24 -4.31 19.27
CA TYR A 83 1.45 -4.76 20.41
C TYR A 83 0.57 -5.99 20.11
N ALA A 84 0.69 -6.60 18.93
CA ALA A 84 -0.08 -7.77 18.50
C ALA A 84 -1.61 -7.60 18.61
N ARG A 85 -2.11 -6.40 18.29
CA ARG A 85 -3.53 -6.04 18.39
C ARG A 85 -4.17 -6.04 17.01
N ALA A 86 -4.93 -7.10 16.69
CA ALA A 86 -5.58 -7.27 15.38
C ALA A 86 -6.47 -6.09 14.98
N ALA A 87 -7.23 -5.50 15.90
CA ALA A 87 -8.19 -4.44 15.60
C ALA A 87 -7.56 -3.22 14.91
N PHE A 88 -6.30 -2.88 15.23
CA PHE A 88 -5.61 -1.73 14.65
C PHE A 88 -5.03 -1.98 13.25
N LEU A 89 -5.02 -3.22 12.76
CA LEU A 89 -4.61 -3.54 11.39
C LEU A 89 -5.74 -3.32 10.39
N MET A 90 -7.00 -3.31 10.84
CA MET A 90 -8.18 -3.20 9.97
C MET A 90 -8.22 -1.89 9.15
N PRO A 91 -7.97 -0.70 9.73
CA PRO A 91 -7.97 0.55 8.96
C PRO A 91 -6.97 0.54 7.80
N TYR A 92 -5.77 -0.01 8.02
CA TYR A 92 -4.78 -0.18 6.98
C TYR A 92 -5.28 -1.13 5.88
N LEU A 93 -5.84 -2.29 6.24
CA LEU A 93 -6.37 -3.23 5.25
C LEU A 93 -7.50 -2.64 4.39
N ILE A 94 -8.38 -1.84 4.97
CA ILE A 94 -9.47 -1.17 4.22
C ILE A 94 -8.88 -0.19 3.21
N ILE A 95 -7.99 0.69 3.64
CA ILE A 95 -7.37 1.71 2.77
C ILE A 95 -6.52 1.04 1.69
N GLN A 96 -5.77 0.00 2.05
CA GLN A 96 -4.97 -0.78 1.13
C GLN A 96 -5.83 -1.48 0.08
N GLY A 97 -7.00 -2.01 0.45
CA GLY A 97 -7.96 -2.59 -0.50
C GLY A 97 -8.53 -1.57 -1.49
N ILE A 98 -8.84 -0.36 -1.01
CA ILE A 98 -9.25 0.76 -1.87
C ILE A 98 -8.10 1.13 -2.82
N ALA A 99 -6.88 1.25 -2.30
CA ALA A 99 -5.69 1.57 -3.10
C ALA A 99 -5.45 0.54 -4.21
N ILE A 100 -5.52 -0.76 -3.90
CA ILE A 100 -5.41 -1.85 -4.90
C ILE A 100 -6.45 -1.67 -6.02
N THR A 101 -7.68 -1.29 -5.68
CA THR A 101 -8.75 -1.05 -6.66
C THR A 101 -8.40 0.13 -7.58
N VAL A 102 -7.95 1.24 -7.00
CA VAL A 102 -7.53 2.44 -7.76
C VAL A 102 -6.34 2.13 -8.67
N TYR A 103 -5.31 1.46 -8.16
CA TYR A 103 -4.14 1.07 -8.96
C TYR A 103 -4.51 0.11 -10.10
N THR A 104 -5.41 -0.85 -9.84
CA THR A 104 -5.88 -1.77 -10.87
C THR A 104 -6.57 -1.01 -12.01
N LEU A 105 -7.46 -0.06 -11.68
CA LEU A 105 -8.12 0.78 -12.69
C LEU A 105 -7.11 1.62 -13.47
N GLY A 106 -6.15 2.25 -12.78
CA GLY A 106 -5.07 3.01 -13.42
C GLY A 106 -4.23 2.17 -14.38
N THR A 107 -3.83 0.96 -13.97
CA THR A 107 -3.09 0.01 -14.82
C THR A 107 -3.89 -0.38 -16.06
N VAL A 108 -5.20 -0.60 -15.93
CA VAL A 108 -6.08 -0.91 -17.08
C VAL A 108 -6.17 0.27 -18.05
N ILE A 109 -6.30 1.50 -17.54
CA ILE A 109 -6.34 2.71 -18.38
C ILE A 109 -5.02 2.85 -19.16
N CYS A 110 -3.86 2.72 -18.49
CA CYS A 110 -2.56 2.78 -19.16
C CYS A 110 -2.40 1.65 -20.18
N PHE A 111 -2.86 0.44 -19.88
CA PHE A 111 -2.84 -0.67 -20.85
C PHE A 111 -3.65 -0.35 -22.11
N ILE A 112 -4.84 0.24 -21.94
CA ILE A 112 -5.67 0.70 -23.05
C ILE A 112 -4.92 1.76 -23.86
N GLY A 113 -4.17 2.68 -23.25
CA GLY A 113 -3.35 3.67 -23.97
C GLY A 113 -2.16 3.09 -24.73
N VAL A 114 -1.60 1.99 -24.24
CA VAL A 114 -0.53 1.27 -24.95
C VAL A 114 -1.08 0.54 -26.17
N VAL A 115 -2.28 -0.04 -26.06
CA VAL A 115 -2.89 -0.85 -27.13
C VAL A 115 -3.67 -0.01 -28.14
N SER A 116 -4.35 1.03 -27.66
CA SER A 116 -5.21 1.92 -28.42
C SER A 116 -4.68 3.34 -28.28
N ASP A 117 -4.60 4.07 -29.38
CA ASP A 117 -4.10 5.44 -29.42
C ASP A 117 -5.12 6.44 -28.83
N ASN A 118 -5.50 6.21 -27.57
CA ASN A 118 -6.54 6.93 -26.85
C ASN A 118 -5.91 8.09 -26.07
N GLN A 119 -6.29 9.32 -26.43
CA GLN A 119 -5.83 10.55 -25.76
C GLN A 119 -6.02 10.52 -24.23
N LEU A 120 -7.14 9.99 -23.73
CA LEU A 120 -7.41 9.90 -22.29
C LEU A 120 -6.36 9.07 -21.52
N ALA A 121 -5.79 8.05 -22.17
CA ALA A 121 -4.81 7.18 -21.53
C ALA A 121 -3.41 7.81 -21.58
N HIS A 122 -3.08 8.56 -22.64
CA HIS A 122 -1.87 9.37 -22.71
C HIS A 122 -1.90 10.52 -21.70
N ASP A 123 -3.01 11.25 -21.59
CA ASP A 123 -3.20 12.30 -20.57
C ASP A 123 -3.04 11.77 -19.14
N PHE A 124 -3.48 10.53 -18.91
CA PHE A 124 -3.31 9.87 -17.62
C PHE A 124 -1.86 9.44 -17.40
N ALA A 125 -1.20 8.90 -18.42
CA ALA A 125 0.21 8.52 -18.37
C ALA A 125 1.12 9.73 -18.15
N ASP A 126 0.87 10.84 -18.83
CA ASP A 126 1.66 12.09 -18.69
C ASP A 126 1.52 12.74 -17.32
N LYS A 127 0.35 12.61 -16.67
CA LYS A 127 0.20 13.05 -15.27
C LYS A 127 0.97 12.17 -14.28
N TRP A 128 1.26 10.94 -14.66
CA TRP A 128 1.94 9.95 -13.80
C TRP A 128 3.43 9.84 -14.10
N ALA A 129 3.84 10.07 -15.34
CA ALA A 129 5.22 10.09 -15.79
C ALA A 129 5.74 11.52 -15.69
N TYR A 130 6.84 11.72 -14.98
CA TYR A 130 7.48 13.02 -14.84
C TYR A 130 7.85 13.57 -16.23
N ASP A 131 7.20 14.66 -16.63
CA ASP A 131 7.31 15.26 -17.96
C ASP A 131 8.77 15.64 -18.28
N ASN A 132 9.33 14.94 -19.27
CA ASN A 132 10.62 15.27 -19.86
C ASN A 132 10.46 15.42 -21.38
N GLY A 133 9.45 16.18 -21.84
CA GLY A 133 9.38 16.99 -23.08
C GLY A 133 9.74 16.41 -24.46
N ASP A 134 10.28 15.20 -24.58
CA ASP A 134 10.91 14.69 -25.81
C ASP A 134 10.80 13.16 -25.95
N THR A 135 9.93 12.54 -25.15
CA THR A 135 9.71 11.08 -25.17
C THR A 135 8.47 10.73 -26.00
N SER A 136 8.58 9.69 -26.84
CA SER A 136 7.45 9.14 -27.58
C SER A 136 6.28 8.83 -26.64
N GLU A 137 5.08 9.32 -26.93
CA GLU A 137 3.85 9.14 -26.12
C GLU A 137 3.60 7.65 -25.77
N ARG A 138 3.87 6.75 -26.73
CA ARG A 138 3.79 5.30 -26.51
C ARG A 138 4.83 4.78 -25.52
N GLY A 139 6.04 5.34 -25.53
CA GLY A 139 7.11 5.01 -24.60
C GLY A 139 6.77 5.42 -23.17
N VAL A 140 6.20 6.61 -23.00
CA VAL A 140 5.74 7.13 -21.69
C VAL A 140 4.63 6.24 -21.12
N SER A 141 3.61 5.94 -21.93
CA SER A 141 2.50 5.05 -21.54
C SER A 141 2.97 3.63 -21.17
N LEU A 142 3.95 3.09 -21.89
CA LEU A 142 4.51 1.76 -21.60
C LEU A 142 5.31 1.75 -20.29
N ILE A 143 6.15 2.77 -20.04
CA ILE A 143 6.87 2.90 -18.76
C ILE A 143 5.87 3.05 -17.61
N ALA A 144 4.89 3.94 -17.74
CA ALA A 144 3.86 4.16 -16.73
C ALA A 144 3.08 2.87 -16.42
N PHE A 145 2.73 2.08 -17.46
CA PHE A 145 2.08 0.78 -17.28
C PHE A 145 2.93 -0.18 -16.43
N PHE A 146 4.22 -0.36 -16.75
CA PHE A 146 5.08 -1.26 -15.97
C PHE A 146 5.32 -0.77 -14.54
N VAL A 147 5.48 0.53 -14.34
CA VAL A 147 5.61 1.13 -12.99
C VAL A 147 4.36 0.86 -12.17
N LEU A 148 3.17 1.12 -12.73
CA LEU A 148 1.90 0.86 -12.05
C LEU A 148 1.67 -0.63 -11.79
N LEU A 149 2.07 -1.51 -12.72
CA LEU A 149 1.97 -2.96 -12.55
C LEU A 149 2.87 -3.44 -11.40
N ILE A 150 4.13 -3.00 -11.35
CA ILE A 150 5.06 -3.33 -10.27
C ILE A 150 4.50 -2.81 -8.94
N GLN A 151 4.03 -1.56 -8.91
CA GLN A 151 3.40 -0.96 -7.73
C GLN A 151 2.20 -1.79 -7.26
N LEU A 152 1.32 -2.21 -8.17
CA LEU A 152 0.16 -3.05 -7.85
C LEU A 152 0.57 -4.38 -7.22
N LEU A 153 1.61 -5.04 -7.74
CA LEU A 153 2.14 -6.28 -7.17
C LEU A 153 2.64 -6.08 -5.73
N PHE A 154 3.36 -4.97 -5.46
CA PHE A 154 3.76 -4.62 -4.10
C PHE A 154 2.57 -4.36 -3.18
N GLN A 155 1.55 -3.66 -3.65
CA GLN A 155 0.33 -3.36 -2.87
C GLN A 155 -0.41 -4.65 -2.48
N VAL A 156 -0.55 -5.59 -3.42
CA VAL A 156 -1.14 -6.92 -3.18
C VAL A 156 -0.29 -7.74 -2.21
N TRP A 157 1.04 -7.68 -2.34
CA TRP A 157 1.95 -8.36 -1.42
C TRP A 157 1.85 -7.81 0.00
N PHE A 158 1.87 -6.48 0.19
CA PHE A 158 1.67 -5.84 1.50
C PHE A 158 0.33 -6.23 2.12
N PHE A 159 -0.75 -6.16 1.33
CA PHE A 159 -2.08 -6.58 1.78
C PHE A 159 -2.09 -8.03 2.26
N SER A 160 -1.50 -8.95 1.49
CA SER A 160 -1.42 -10.37 1.85
C SER A 160 -0.65 -10.60 3.15
N VAL A 161 0.49 -9.93 3.34
CA VAL A 161 1.31 -10.05 4.55
C VAL A 161 0.54 -9.53 5.78
N VAL A 162 -0.05 -8.34 5.69
CA VAL A 162 -0.77 -7.73 6.82
C VAL A 162 -2.07 -8.48 7.11
N TYR A 163 -2.77 -8.98 6.09
CA TYR A 163 -3.98 -9.80 6.27
C TYR A 163 -3.68 -11.10 7.01
N ARG A 164 -2.60 -11.81 6.63
CA ARG A 164 -2.15 -13.01 7.36
C ARG A 164 -1.81 -12.68 8.82
N CYS A 165 -1.21 -11.52 9.06
CA CYS A 165 -0.88 -11.05 10.41
C CYS A 165 -2.13 -10.74 11.24
N HIS A 166 -3.12 -10.10 10.63
CA HIS A 166 -4.42 -9.85 11.25
C HIS A 166 -5.12 -11.16 11.64
N VAL A 167 -5.15 -12.15 10.75
CA VAL A 167 -5.74 -13.47 11.05
C VAL A 167 -4.98 -14.15 12.17
N PHE A 168 -3.65 -14.11 12.17
CA PHE A 168 -2.82 -14.68 13.23
C PHE A 168 -3.13 -14.06 14.60
N PHE A 169 -3.17 -12.73 14.72
CA PHE A 169 -3.51 -12.05 15.97
C PHE A 169 -4.95 -12.31 16.41
N ARG A 170 -5.91 -12.40 15.47
CA ARG A 170 -7.30 -12.76 15.80
C ARG A 170 -7.40 -14.16 16.41
N LEU A 171 -6.63 -15.12 15.90
CA LEU A 171 -6.63 -16.49 16.42
C LEU A 171 -5.95 -16.57 17.80
N GLN A 172 -4.93 -15.73 18.06
CA GLN A 172 -4.29 -15.66 19.37
C GLN A 172 -5.20 -15.09 20.46
N CYS A 173 -6.02 -14.08 20.14
CA CYS A 173 -6.94 -13.46 21.12
C CYS A 173 -8.23 -14.27 21.37
N ALA A 174 -8.49 -15.34 20.61
CA ALA A 174 -9.64 -16.22 20.84
C ALA A 174 -9.37 -17.31 21.90
N HIS A 175 -8.14 -17.38 22.41
CA HIS A 175 -7.69 -18.26 23.49
C HIS A 175 -7.34 -17.43 24.73
#